data_AF-A0A5N1JBN0-F1
#
_entry.id   AF-A0A5N1JBN0-F1
#
_cell.length_a   1.000
_cell.length_b   1.000
_cell.length_c   1.000
_cell.angle_alpha   90.00
_cell.angle_beta   90.00
_cell.angle_gamma   90.00
#
_symmetry.space_group_name_H-M   'P 1'
#
loop_
_entity.id
_entity.type
_entity.pdbx_description
1 polymer ?
#
loop_
_entity_poly.entity_id
_entity_poly.type
_entity_poly.pdbx_seq_one_letter_code
_entity_poly.pdbx_strand_id
1 'polypeptide(L)'
;MIQEAIQYPALIKYLKGFSNYSWVHYCDGRKVLLAKSLVFFEKQLSGFLRVHKTALVNPHYIADFQAPPGHKMAGSVSLRDGETLPVSRRRWSLIIDPLLVTMLPLSFPANGTPGSANPSFSEPACIEKKQPSLASRRMWVVMADELKGSLVQQLMGEKWSQWGLKLFDTGNGLQKVLSGTGEADMPAVIVLDGGQPGSMLTLQTLKNSSRFRFIPTILLSSAGNYDQAQQGYASGANSVIVYPTDLARFIQVLEKLFRYWLSVASAPQGGNGRVAPV
;
A
#
# COMPACT_ATOMS: atom_id res chain seq x y z
N MET A 1 17.11 -2.95 -23.05
CA MET A 1 16.75 -4.36 -22.85
C MET A 1 17.13 -4.94 -21.48
N ILE A 2 18.40 -5.28 -21.17
CA ILE A 2 18.75 -5.83 -19.84
C ILE A 2 18.65 -4.75 -18.74
N GLN A 3 19.12 -3.54 -19.06
CA GLN A 3 19.13 -2.42 -18.12
C GLN A 3 17.71 -1.97 -17.73
N GLU A 4 16.74 -2.05 -18.66
CA GLU A 4 15.32 -1.79 -18.38
C GLU A 4 14.71 -2.82 -17.42
N ALA A 5 15.05 -4.11 -17.57
CA ALA A 5 14.59 -5.16 -16.66
C ALA A 5 15.15 -4.99 -15.24
N ILE A 6 16.37 -4.45 -15.11
CA ILE A 6 16.99 -4.13 -13.82
C ILE A 6 16.43 -2.82 -13.24
N GLN A 7 16.14 -1.84 -14.10
CA GLN A 7 15.65 -0.52 -13.71
C GLN A 7 14.19 -0.57 -13.25
N TYR A 8 13.37 -1.45 -13.82
CA TYR A 8 11.94 -1.59 -13.51
C TYR A 8 11.56 -3.03 -13.11
N PRO A 9 12.11 -3.56 -12.01
CA PRO A 9 11.91 -4.96 -11.64
C PRO A 9 10.48 -5.24 -11.12
N ALA A 10 9.75 -4.23 -10.66
CA ALA A 10 8.37 -4.38 -10.20
C ALA A 10 7.38 -4.72 -11.34
N LEU A 11 7.72 -4.36 -12.58
CA LEU A 11 6.94 -4.74 -13.76
C LEU A 11 7.13 -6.22 -14.11
N ILE A 12 8.16 -6.87 -13.55
CA ILE A 12 8.43 -8.27 -13.82
C ILE A 12 7.61 -9.12 -12.85
N LYS A 13 6.75 -9.95 -13.44
CA LYS A 13 5.91 -10.92 -12.73
C LYS A 13 6.74 -12.13 -12.31
N TYR A 14 7.46 -12.70 -13.26
CA TYR A 14 8.37 -13.83 -13.02
C TYR A 14 9.39 -13.96 -14.15
N LEU A 15 10.46 -14.70 -13.91
CA LEU A 15 11.44 -15.08 -14.91
C LEU A 15 11.51 -16.60 -15.03
N LYS A 16 11.52 -17.09 -16.27
CA LYS A 16 11.77 -18.49 -16.61
C LYS A 16 13.16 -18.66 -17.21
N GLY A 17 13.99 -19.46 -16.55
CA GLY A 17 15.38 -19.69 -16.94
C GLY A 17 15.53 -20.88 -17.89
N PHE A 18 16.28 -20.66 -18.96
CA PHE A 18 16.72 -21.65 -19.94
C PHE A 18 18.25 -21.57 -20.07
N SER A 19 18.96 -22.19 -19.13
CA SER A 19 20.43 -22.18 -19.06
C SER A 19 21.02 -20.76 -18.95
N ASN A 20 21.62 -20.25 -20.03
CA ASN A 20 22.23 -18.92 -20.14
C ASN A 20 21.26 -17.83 -20.61
N TYR A 21 20.00 -18.18 -20.89
CA TYR A 21 18.95 -17.24 -21.22
C TYR A 21 17.85 -17.24 -20.16
N SER A 22 17.17 -16.11 -20.00
CA SER A 22 15.99 -15.98 -19.14
C SER A 22 14.89 -15.23 -19.88
N TRP A 23 13.70 -15.81 -19.90
CA TRP A 23 12.48 -15.12 -20.27
C TRP A 23 12.02 -14.27 -19.09
N VAL A 24 11.92 -12.97 -19.29
CA VAL A 24 11.35 -12.02 -18.36
C VAL A 24 9.89 -11.80 -18.74
N HIS A 25 8.98 -12.17 -17.85
CA HIS A 25 7.54 -11.98 -18.04
C HIS A 25 7.08 -10.75 -17.27
N TYR A 26 6.51 -9.80 -17.99
CA TYR A 26 6.04 -8.54 -17.43
C TYR A 26 4.54 -8.60 -17.08
N CYS A 27 4.09 -7.69 -16.23
CA CYS A 27 2.70 -7.58 -15.78
C CYS A 27 1.73 -7.13 -16.89
N ASP A 28 2.24 -6.44 -17.92
CA ASP A 28 1.47 -6.02 -19.11
C ASP A 28 1.33 -7.14 -20.16
N GLY A 29 1.78 -8.36 -19.84
CA GLY A 29 1.77 -9.52 -20.73
C GLY A 29 2.94 -9.57 -21.71
N ARG A 30 3.81 -8.55 -21.75
CA ARG A 30 5.03 -8.60 -22.58
C ARG A 30 5.99 -9.64 -22.01
N LYS A 31 6.75 -10.27 -22.90
CA LYS A 31 7.85 -11.17 -22.54
C LYS A 31 9.09 -10.84 -23.34
N VAL A 32 10.23 -10.75 -22.66
CA VAL A 32 11.52 -10.43 -23.29
C VAL A 32 12.51 -11.54 -22.97
N LEU A 33 13.23 -12.01 -23.99
CA LEU A 33 14.31 -12.98 -23.82
C LEU A 33 15.62 -12.24 -23.60
N LEU A 34 16.29 -12.50 -22.48
CA LEU A 34 17.58 -11.90 -22.13
C LEU A 34 18.66 -12.96 -22.06
N ALA A 35 19.84 -12.68 -22.63
CA ALA A 35 21.02 -13.55 -22.61
C ALA A 35 21.77 -13.49 -21.25
N LYS A 36 21.02 -13.61 -20.16
CA LYS A 36 21.52 -13.66 -18.79
C LYS A 36 20.81 -14.80 -18.04
N SER A 37 21.54 -15.47 -17.15
CA SER A 37 21.00 -16.58 -16.36
C SER A 37 20.17 -16.08 -15.17
N LEU A 38 19.34 -16.96 -14.61
CA LEU A 38 18.57 -16.61 -13.39
C LEU A 38 19.45 -16.27 -12.19
N VAL A 39 20.68 -16.80 -12.12
CA VAL A 39 21.63 -16.47 -11.04
C VAL A 39 22.06 -15.01 -11.13
N PHE A 40 22.22 -14.48 -12.35
CA PHE A 40 22.51 -13.07 -12.57
C PHE A 40 21.36 -12.19 -12.04
N PHE A 41 20.12 -12.52 -12.40
CA PHE A 41 18.95 -11.77 -11.95
C PHE A 41 18.69 -11.92 -10.44
N GLU A 42 18.93 -13.08 -9.84
CA GLU A 42 18.78 -13.29 -8.38
C GLU A 42 19.69 -12.34 -7.56
N LYS A 43 20.91 -12.04 -8.05
CA LYS A 43 21.81 -11.09 -7.39
C LYS A 43 21.38 -9.63 -7.56
N GLN A 44 20.74 -9.31 -8.69
CA GLN A 44 20.42 -7.94 -9.07
C GLN A 44 18.99 -7.53 -8.69
N LEU A 45 18.10 -8.51 -8.49
CA LEU A 45 16.70 -8.33 -8.14
C LEU A 45 16.46 -8.79 -6.69
N SER A 46 16.81 -7.94 -5.72
CA SER A 46 16.82 -8.28 -4.28
C SER A 46 15.45 -8.50 -3.62
N GLY A 47 14.36 -8.45 -4.38
CA GLY A 47 13.00 -8.78 -3.92
C GLY A 47 12.39 -10.02 -4.58
N PHE A 48 13.12 -10.69 -5.48
CA PHE A 48 12.62 -11.83 -6.21
C PHE A 48 12.94 -13.13 -5.48
N LEU A 49 11.94 -13.99 -5.42
CA LEU A 49 12.02 -15.27 -4.76
C LEU A 49 12.34 -16.35 -5.79
N ARG A 50 13.52 -16.96 -5.66
CA ARG A 50 13.90 -18.05 -6.55
C ARG A 50 13.28 -19.36 -6.09
N VAL A 51 12.10 -19.65 -6.63
CA VAL A 51 11.27 -20.82 -6.28
C VAL A 51 11.78 -22.13 -6.89
N HIS A 52 12.45 -22.09 -8.04
CA HIS A 52 12.97 -23.29 -8.74
C HIS A 52 14.26 -23.02 -9.51
N LYS A 53 14.96 -24.08 -9.95
CA LYS A 53 16.16 -23.94 -10.78
C LYS A 53 15.90 -23.19 -12.09
N THR A 54 14.65 -23.26 -12.59
CA THR A 54 14.17 -22.60 -13.81
C THR A 54 13.18 -21.45 -13.54
N ALA A 55 12.90 -21.07 -12.29
CA ALA A 55 11.90 -20.03 -12.02
C ALA A 55 12.32 -19.10 -10.88
N LEU A 56 12.18 -17.80 -11.15
CA LEU A 56 12.38 -16.70 -10.22
C LEU A 56 11.09 -15.87 -10.22
N VAL A 57 10.45 -15.68 -9.07
CA VAL A 57 9.08 -15.14 -8.99
C VAL A 57 9.07 -13.89 -8.14
N ASN A 58 8.30 -12.90 -8.56
CA ASN A 58 7.99 -11.75 -7.73
C ASN A 58 6.86 -12.13 -6.75
N PRO A 59 7.09 -12.10 -5.43
CA PRO A 59 6.09 -12.46 -4.42
C PRO A 59 4.78 -11.66 -4.52
N HIS A 60 4.84 -10.42 -5.02
CA HIS A 60 3.67 -9.54 -5.14
C HIS A 60 2.59 -10.08 -6.09
N TYR A 61 2.96 -10.93 -7.05
CA TYR A 61 2.04 -11.50 -8.04
C TYR A 61 1.61 -12.94 -7.73
N ILE A 62 2.02 -13.47 -6.58
CA ILE A 62 1.58 -14.78 -6.09
C ILE A 62 0.14 -14.63 -5.56
N ALA A 63 -0.74 -15.51 -5.99
CA ALA A 63 -2.11 -15.61 -5.51
C ALA A 63 -2.27 -16.71 -4.47
N ASP A 64 -1.64 -17.86 -4.72
CA ASP A 64 -1.73 -19.05 -3.87
C ASP A 64 -0.46 -19.90 -4.02
N PHE A 65 -0.19 -20.76 -3.05
CA PHE A 65 0.91 -21.72 -3.09
C PHE A 65 0.46 -23.06 -2.51
N GLN A 66 0.62 -24.13 -3.29
CA GLN A 66 0.26 -25.48 -2.88
C GLN A 66 1.49 -26.24 -2.41
N ALA A 67 1.39 -26.76 -1.19
CA ALA A 67 2.40 -27.62 -0.63
C ALA A 67 2.58 -28.90 -1.46
N PRO A 68 3.80 -29.43 -1.57
CA PRO A 68 4.01 -30.68 -2.27
C PRO A 68 3.15 -31.78 -1.62
N PRO A 69 2.27 -32.48 -2.38
CA PRO A 69 1.35 -33.47 -1.82
C PRO A 69 2.06 -34.76 -1.35
N GLY A 70 3.38 -34.87 -1.54
CA GLY A 70 4.18 -35.98 -1.03
C GLY A 70 5.68 -35.72 -1.08
N HIS A 71 6.46 -36.52 -0.35
CA HIS A 71 7.91 -36.35 -0.15
C HIS A 71 8.76 -36.34 -1.44
N LYS A 72 8.23 -36.82 -2.58
CA LYS A 72 8.91 -36.87 -3.88
C LYS A 72 8.43 -35.82 -4.91
N MET A 73 7.34 -35.10 -4.64
CA MET A 73 6.71 -34.18 -5.61
C MET A 73 7.15 -32.73 -5.41
N ALA A 74 7.04 -31.90 -6.43
CA ALA A 74 7.28 -30.45 -6.33
C ALA A 74 5.99 -29.76 -5.84
N GLY A 75 6.14 -28.69 -5.06
CA GLY A 75 5.02 -27.78 -4.78
C GLY A 75 4.75 -26.89 -5.98
N SER A 76 3.66 -26.13 -5.97
CA SER A 76 3.33 -25.17 -7.03
C SER A 76 3.01 -23.80 -6.44
N VAL A 77 3.38 -22.75 -7.16
CA VAL A 77 2.99 -21.36 -6.87
C VAL A 77 2.09 -20.92 -8.01
N SER A 78 0.88 -20.53 -7.66
CA SER A 78 -0.11 -19.99 -8.58
C SER A 78 -0.01 -18.48 -8.57
N LEU A 79 0.18 -17.90 -9.76
CA LEU A 79 0.17 -16.46 -9.95
C LEU A 79 -1.27 -15.95 -10.11
N ARG A 80 -1.49 -14.65 -9.87
CA ARG A 80 -2.81 -14.00 -9.99
C ARG A 80 -3.48 -14.20 -11.36
N ASP A 81 -2.70 -14.34 -12.42
CA ASP A 81 -3.24 -14.55 -13.77
C ASP A 81 -3.40 -16.04 -14.14
N GLY A 82 -3.42 -16.95 -13.15
CA GLY A 82 -3.64 -18.39 -13.35
C GLY A 82 -2.41 -19.21 -13.76
N GLU A 83 -1.27 -18.58 -14.06
CA GLU A 83 -0.03 -19.27 -14.40
C GLU A 83 0.59 -19.97 -13.18
N THR A 84 0.85 -21.28 -13.28
CA THR A 84 1.46 -22.07 -12.20
C THR A 84 2.95 -22.31 -12.44
N LEU A 85 3.78 -22.03 -11.44
CA LEU A 85 5.22 -22.27 -11.45
C LEU A 85 5.63 -23.33 -10.42
N PRO A 86 6.51 -24.28 -10.77
CA PRO A 86 6.94 -25.31 -9.84
C PRO A 86 7.84 -24.73 -8.74
N VAL A 87 7.77 -25.29 -7.53
CA VAL A 87 8.64 -24.97 -6.39
C VAL A 87 9.46 -26.19 -6.01
N SER A 88 10.78 -26.01 -5.92
CA SER A 88 11.69 -27.10 -5.54
C SER A 88 11.54 -27.46 -4.05
N ARG A 89 11.47 -28.76 -3.75
CA ARG A 89 11.39 -29.31 -2.37
C ARG A 89 12.42 -28.72 -1.40
N ARG A 90 13.67 -28.53 -1.87
CA ARG A 90 14.77 -27.98 -1.05
C ARG A 90 14.60 -26.50 -0.71
N ARG A 91 13.82 -25.77 -1.51
CA ARG A 91 13.56 -24.35 -1.29
C ARG A 91 12.23 -24.11 -0.60
N TRP A 92 11.30 -25.08 -0.64
CA TRP A 92 10.03 -25.02 0.07
C TRP A 92 10.20 -24.63 1.54
N SER A 93 11.13 -25.27 2.26
CA SER A 93 11.41 -24.97 3.67
C SER A 93 12.03 -23.58 3.92
N LEU A 94 12.72 -22.99 2.94
CA LEU A 94 13.32 -21.65 3.04
C LEU A 94 12.35 -20.53 2.65
N ILE A 95 11.29 -20.88 1.93
CA ILE A 95 10.33 -19.97 1.32
C ILE A 95 9.06 -19.84 2.18
N ILE A 96 8.76 -20.85 3.01
CA ILE A 96 7.59 -20.89 3.89
C ILE A 96 7.53 -19.69 4.83
N ASP A 97 8.60 -19.39 5.59
CA ASP A 97 8.54 -18.33 6.61
C ASP A 97 8.34 -16.92 5.99
N PRO A 98 9.07 -16.52 4.94
CA PRO A 98 8.84 -15.23 4.28
C PRO A 98 7.47 -15.13 3.61
N LEU A 99 6.97 -16.20 2.99
CA LEU A 99 5.66 -16.20 2.34
C LEU A 99 4.51 -16.21 3.36
N LEU A 100 4.62 -16.97 4.45
CA LEU A 100 3.63 -16.96 5.55
C LEU A 100 3.57 -15.59 6.22
N VAL A 101 4.71 -14.94 6.50
CA VAL A 101 4.73 -13.58 7.06
C VAL A 101 4.12 -12.55 6.10
N THR A 102 4.31 -12.73 4.80
CA THR A 102 3.73 -11.84 3.77
C THR A 102 2.22 -12.06 3.59
N MET A 103 1.72 -13.27 3.89
CA MET A 103 0.34 -13.73 3.66
C MET A 103 -0.50 -13.84 4.95
N LEU A 104 0.09 -13.70 6.13
CA LEU A 104 -0.62 -13.76 7.41
C LEU A 104 -1.61 -12.59 7.51
N PRO A 105 -2.93 -12.87 7.69
CA PRO A 105 -3.83 -11.85 8.21
C PRO A 105 -3.37 -11.53 9.63
N LEU A 106 -3.03 -10.27 9.91
CA LEU A 106 -2.82 -9.79 11.28
C LEU A 106 -4.17 -9.80 12.02
N SER A 107 -4.63 -10.98 12.43
CA SER A 107 -5.62 -11.12 13.49
C SER A 107 -4.90 -10.96 14.82
N PHE A 108 -5.12 -9.82 15.48
CA PHE A 108 -4.70 -9.61 16.86
C PHE A 108 -5.49 -10.58 17.76
N PRO A 109 -4.84 -11.34 18.66
CA PRO A 109 -5.56 -11.96 19.76
C PRO A 109 -5.99 -10.83 20.70
N ALA A 110 -7.27 -10.49 20.69
CA ALA A 110 -7.87 -9.72 21.78
C ALA A 110 -7.73 -10.55 23.06
N ASN A 111 -6.93 -10.04 24.00
CA ASN A 111 -6.86 -10.34 25.43
C ASN A 111 -7.13 -11.78 25.91
N GLY A 112 -6.13 -12.38 26.56
CA GLY A 112 -6.39 -13.31 27.68
C GLY A 112 -7.24 -12.61 28.74
N THR A 113 -8.17 -13.30 29.40
CA THR A 113 -7.87 -14.08 30.62
C THR A 113 -8.94 -15.16 30.93
N PRO A 114 -8.70 -16.06 31.90
CA PRO A 114 -9.26 -17.42 31.95
C PRO A 114 -10.61 -17.53 32.68
N GLY A 115 -11.33 -18.60 32.37
CA GLY A 115 -12.05 -19.42 33.35
C GLY A 115 -13.24 -18.82 34.10
N SER A 116 -14.40 -19.41 33.79
CA SER A 116 -15.54 -19.69 34.69
C SER A 116 -16.72 -18.69 34.75
N ALA A 117 -17.88 -19.29 34.45
CA ALA A 117 -19.24 -19.01 34.94
C ALA A 117 -20.02 -17.77 34.45
N ASN A 118 -21.01 -18.06 33.58
CA ASN A 118 -22.29 -17.36 33.37
C ASN A 118 -23.07 -17.13 34.71
N PRO A 119 -24.16 -16.30 34.78
CA PRO A 119 -25.07 -15.88 33.70
C PRO A 119 -25.67 -14.44 33.73
N SER A 120 -26.28 -14.09 32.58
CA SER A 120 -27.49 -13.28 32.35
C SER A 120 -27.55 -11.81 32.78
N PHE A 121 -27.79 -10.89 31.83
CA PHE A 121 -29.01 -10.05 31.81
C PHE A 121 -29.18 -9.38 30.41
N SER A 122 -30.27 -9.78 29.74
CA SER A 122 -31.07 -9.11 28.70
C SER A 122 -30.44 -8.11 27.71
N GLU A 123 -30.49 -8.47 26.42
CA GLU A 123 -30.42 -7.54 25.29
C GLU A 123 -31.53 -6.46 25.39
N PRO A 124 -31.19 -5.16 25.27
CA PRO A 124 -32.10 -4.20 24.69
C PRO A 124 -31.91 -4.21 23.18
N ALA A 125 -32.96 -4.60 22.47
CA ALA A 125 -33.09 -4.40 21.03
C ALA A 125 -32.84 -2.92 20.70
N CYS A 126 -31.73 -2.65 20.02
CA CYS A 126 -31.42 -1.31 19.50
C CYS A 126 -30.85 -1.44 18.10
N ILE A 127 -31.78 -1.45 17.14
CA ILE A 127 -31.70 -0.83 15.81
C ILE A 127 -30.45 -1.24 15.03
N GLU A 128 -30.66 -2.11 14.03
CA GLU A 128 -29.82 -2.13 12.82
C GLU A 128 -29.66 -0.68 12.35
N LYS A 129 -28.56 -0.03 12.76
CA LYS A 129 -28.15 1.23 12.17
C LYS A 129 -27.75 0.87 10.76
N LYS A 130 -28.75 0.95 9.88
CA LYS A 130 -28.63 1.05 8.42
C LYS A 130 -27.38 1.87 8.17
N GLN A 131 -26.30 1.20 7.75
CA GLN A 131 -25.04 1.86 7.43
C GLN A 131 -25.40 3.07 6.56
N PRO A 132 -25.02 4.29 6.96
CA PRO A 132 -25.36 5.46 6.17
C PRO A 132 -24.83 5.18 4.77
N SER A 133 -25.71 5.27 3.78
CA SER A 133 -25.43 5.14 2.36
C SER A 133 -24.04 5.72 2.07
N LEU A 134 -23.09 4.89 1.61
CA LEU A 134 -21.68 5.27 1.46
C LEU A 134 -21.56 6.57 0.65
N ALA A 135 -21.47 7.71 1.33
CA ALA A 135 -20.89 8.90 0.74
C ALA A 135 -19.45 8.52 0.42
N SER A 136 -19.12 8.42 -0.87
CA SER A 136 -17.81 7.96 -1.33
C SER A 136 -16.71 8.73 -0.60
N ARG A 137 -15.98 8.05 0.29
CA ARG A 137 -14.90 8.67 1.06
C ARG A 137 -13.85 9.17 0.08
N ARG A 138 -13.34 10.38 0.32
CA ARG A 138 -12.41 11.04 -0.61
C ARG A 138 -11.02 11.16 0.02
N MET A 139 -9.99 10.85 -0.75
CA MET A 139 -8.59 11.11 -0.43
C MET A 139 -8.06 12.17 -1.39
N TRP A 140 -7.49 13.23 -0.84
CA TRP A 140 -6.87 14.29 -1.63
C TRP A 140 -5.36 14.26 -1.44
N VAL A 141 -4.61 14.41 -2.53
CA VAL A 141 -3.15 14.30 -2.51
C VAL A 141 -2.54 15.50 -3.23
N VAL A 142 -1.56 16.14 -2.62
CA VAL A 142 -0.72 17.16 -3.26
C VAL A 142 0.59 16.52 -3.68
N MET A 143 0.82 16.43 -4.98
CA MET A 143 1.96 15.75 -5.58
C MET A 143 2.12 16.22 -7.03
N ALA A 144 3.13 17.05 -7.31
CA ALA A 144 3.40 17.56 -8.66
C ALA A 144 4.24 16.59 -9.51
N ASP A 145 4.92 15.63 -8.87
CA ASP A 145 5.69 14.61 -9.57
C ASP A 145 4.72 13.69 -10.35
N GLU A 146 4.74 13.80 -11.69
CA GLU A 146 3.83 13.06 -12.57
C GLU A 146 3.97 11.54 -12.42
N LEU A 147 5.17 11.02 -12.15
CA LEU A 147 5.41 9.59 -11.99
C LEU A 147 4.79 9.10 -10.68
N LYS A 148 5.06 9.78 -9.56
CA LYS A 148 4.47 9.41 -8.27
C LYS A 148 2.96 9.63 -8.27
N GLY A 149 2.47 10.70 -8.92
CA GLY A 149 1.05 10.99 -9.06
C GLY A 149 0.32 9.89 -9.84
N SER A 150 0.86 9.49 -10.98
CA SER A 150 0.33 8.39 -11.80
C SER A 150 0.29 7.07 -11.02
N LEU A 151 1.33 6.79 -10.23
CA LEU A 151 1.37 5.61 -9.37
C LEU A 151 0.28 5.64 -8.29
N VAL A 152 0.04 6.78 -7.65
CA VAL A 152 -1.04 6.94 -6.67
C VAL A 152 -2.40 6.71 -7.33
N GLN A 153 -2.63 7.25 -8.53
CA GLN A 153 -3.85 7.01 -9.29
C GLN A 153 -4.06 5.52 -9.61
N GLN A 154 -3.01 4.85 -10.09
CA GLN A 154 -3.07 3.43 -10.43
C GLN A 154 -3.37 2.57 -9.19
N LEU A 155 -2.64 2.77 -8.08
CA LEU A 155 -2.83 2.01 -6.85
C LEU A 155 -4.24 2.20 -6.27
N MET A 156 -4.76 3.42 -6.31
CA MET A 156 -6.11 3.72 -5.86
C MET A 156 -7.16 3.05 -6.74
N GLY A 157 -7.02 3.12 -8.06
CA GLY A 157 -7.95 2.48 -8.99
C GLY A 157 -7.98 0.95 -8.86
N GLU A 158 -6.82 0.32 -8.64
CA GLU A 158 -6.71 -1.13 -8.56
C GLU A 158 -7.21 -1.70 -7.22
N LYS A 159 -6.85 -1.07 -6.10
CA LYS A 159 -7.04 -1.66 -4.76
C LYS A 159 -8.08 -0.94 -3.89
N TRP A 160 -8.40 0.32 -4.19
CA TRP A 160 -9.30 1.15 -3.39
C TRP A 160 -10.29 1.93 -4.27
N SER A 161 -10.89 1.27 -5.26
CA SER A 161 -11.82 1.87 -6.24
C SER A 161 -13.06 2.54 -5.63
N GLN A 162 -13.43 2.14 -4.41
CA GLN A 162 -14.52 2.75 -3.63
C GLN A 162 -14.19 4.14 -3.06
N TRP A 163 -12.92 4.56 -3.08
CA TRP A 163 -12.49 5.87 -2.62
C TRP A 163 -12.33 6.85 -3.78
N GLY A 164 -12.88 8.06 -3.63
CA GLY A 164 -12.63 9.14 -4.57
C GLY A 164 -11.23 9.72 -4.40
N LEU A 165 -10.40 9.68 -5.45
CA LEU A 165 -9.08 10.31 -5.44
C LEU A 165 -9.13 11.66 -6.16
N LYS A 166 -8.49 12.69 -5.58
CA LYS A 166 -8.20 13.95 -6.27
C LYS A 166 -6.73 14.34 -6.07
N LEU A 167 -6.00 14.49 -7.18
CA LEU A 167 -4.62 14.98 -7.17
C LEU A 167 -4.58 16.50 -7.38
N PHE A 168 -3.57 17.12 -6.80
CA PHE A 168 -3.26 18.54 -6.96
C PHE A 168 -1.76 18.70 -7.14
N ASP A 169 -1.34 19.53 -8.10
CA ASP A 169 0.08 19.79 -8.31
C ASP A 169 0.64 20.71 -7.23
N THR A 170 -0.20 21.57 -6.63
CA THR A 170 0.23 22.56 -5.64
C THR A 170 -0.68 22.62 -4.42
N GLY A 171 -0.10 23.00 -3.28
CA GLY A 171 -0.85 23.27 -2.05
C GLY A 171 -1.85 24.43 -2.19
N ASN A 172 -1.53 25.43 -3.02
CA ASN A 172 -2.46 26.53 -3.33
C ASN A 172 -3.71 26.02 -4.07
N GLY A 173 -3.53 25.11 -5.03
CA GLY A 173 -4.63 24.44 -5.73
C GLY A 173 -5.54 23.68 -4.77
N LEU A 174 -4.94 22.93 -3.84
CA LEU A 174 -5.66 22.25 -2.76
C LEU A 174 -6.48 23.24 -1.92
N GLN A 175 -5.86 24.32 -1.43
CA GLN A 175 -6.51 25.30 -0.55
C GLN A 175 -7.67 26.04 -1.23
N LYS A 176 -7.51 26.39 -2.51
CA LYS A 176 -8.55 27.03 -3.32
C LYS A 176 -9.79 26.13 -3.40
N VAL A 177 -9.60 24.84 -3.65
CA VAL A 177 -10.69 23.88 -3.71
C VAL A 177 -11.29 23.62 -2.33
N LEU A 178 -10.48 23.42 -1.29
CA LEU A 178 -10.96 23.22 0.09
C LEU A 178 -11.87 24.37 0.56
N SER A 179 -11.51 25.61 0.25
CA SER A 179 -12.29 26.79 0.63
C SER A 179 -13.71 26.76 0.05
N GLY A 180 -13.86 26.32 -1.21
CA GLY A 180 -15.15 26.23 -1.90
C GLY A 180 -15.89 24.89 -1.75
N THR A 181 -15.34 23.92 -1.02
CA THR A 181 -15.92 22.58 -0.89
C THR A 181 -16.95 22.53 0.23
N GLY A 182 -18.14 21.98 -0.01
CA GLY A 182 -19.17 21.80 1.02
C GLY A 182 -18.80 20.70 2.04
N GLU A 183 -19.46 20.65 3.20
CA GLU A 183 -19.12 19.67 4.25
C GLU A 183 -19.21 18.22 3.80
N ALA A 184 -20.21 17.88 2.99
CA ALA A 184 -20.41 16.54 2.42
C ALA A 184 -19.32 16.15 1.39
N ASP A 185 -18.60 17.14 0.85
CA ASP A 185 -17.59 16.96 -0.18
C ASP A 185 -16.15 16.95 0.35
N MET A 186 -15.99 17.12 1.67
CA MET A 186 -14.69 17.19 2.32
C MET A 186 -13.89 15.88 2.19
N PRO A 187 -12.56 15.97 2.02
CA PRO A 187 -11.72 14.80 2.06
C PRO A 187 -11.69 14.20 3.47
N ALA A 188 -11.71 12.88 3.52
CA ALA A 188 -11.53 12.12 4.76
C ALA A 188 -10.05 12.05 5.16
N VAL A 189 -9.13 12.23 4.20
CA VAL A 189 -7.68 12.29 4.45
C VAL A 189 -6.98 13.13 3.38
N ILE A 190 -5.96 13.87 3.78
CA ILE A 190 -5.08 14.63 2.90
C ILE A 190 -3.66 14.05 2.98
N VAL A 191 -3.04 13.84 1.84
CA VAL A 191 -1.61 13.45 1.73
C VAL A 191 -0.85 14.59 1.07
N LEU A 192 0.26 15.02 1.66
CA LEU A 192 1.13 16.07 1.13
C LEU A 192 2.49 15.46 0.79
N ASP A 193 2.95 15.61 -0.45
CA ASP A 193 4.34 15.34 -0.80
C ASP A 193 5.24 16.46 -0.28
N GLY A 194 6.06 16.15 0.72
CA GLY A 194 7.02 17.05 1.33
C GLY A 194 8.15 17.46 0.39
N GLY A 195 8.38 16.71 -0.69
CA GLY A 195 9.29 17.12 -1.76
C GLY A 195 8.79 18.35 -2.53
N GLN A 196 7.50 18.68 -2.42
CA GLN A 196 6.92 19.83 -3.11
C GLN A 196 7.20 21.14 -2.36
N PRO A 197 7.59 22.21 -3.07
CA PRO A 197 7.69 23.54 -2.51
C PRO A 197 6.37 23.97 -1.83
N GLY A 198 6.46 24.54 -0.63
CA GLY A 198 5.29 25.04 0.10
C GLY A 198 4.42 23.96 0.75
N SER A 199 4.82 22.69 0.75
CA SER A 199 4.14 21.59 1.46
C SER A 199 3.99 21.88 2.96
N MET A 200 5.05 22.36 3.60
CA MET A 200 5.05 22.73 5.03
C MET A 200 4.13 23.90 5.34
N LEU A 201 4.16 24.94 4.51
CA LEU A 201 3.23 26.07 4.65
C LEU A 201 1.78 25.60 4.51
N THR A 202 1.52 24.72 3.54
CA THR A 202 0.19 24.12 3.33
C THR A 202 -0.27 23.34 4.55
N LEU A 203 0.60 22.51 5.13
CA LEU A 203 0.31 21.79 6.37
C LEU A 203 -0.08 22.75 7.51
N GLN A 204 0.71 23.80 7.72
CA GLN A 204 0.45 24.80 8.76
C GLN A 204 -0.88 25.52 8.53
N THR A 205 -1.19 25.92 7.29
CA THR A 205 -2.48 26.53 6.95
C THR A 205 -3.65 25.60 7.26
N LEU A 206 -3.53 24.30 6.91
CA LEU A 206 -4.57 23.31 7.20
C LEU A 206 -4.78 23.13 8.71
N LYS A 207 -3.70 23.04 9.49
CA LYS A 207 -3.76 22.78 10.93
C LYS A 207 -4.15 23.98 11.77
N ASN A 208 -3.91 25.19 11.29
CA ASN A 208 -4.35 26.43 11.96
C ASN A 208 -5.84 26.75 11.67
N SER A 209 -6.39 26.28 10.55
CA SER A 209 -7.80 26.48 10.20
C SER A 209 -8.75 25.72 11.14
N SER A 210 -9.72 26.40 11.77
CA SER A 210 -10.79 25.74 12.54
C SER A 210 -11.61 24.77 11.71
N ARG A 211 -11.76 25.07 10.41
CA ARG A 211 -12.54 24.29 9.46
C ARG A 211 -11.80 23.07 8.92
N PHE A 212 -10.47 23.07 8.88
CA PHE A 212 -9.71 22.00 8.19
C PHE A 212 -8.83 21.18 9.13
N ARG A 213 -8.54 21.67 10.35
CA ARG A 213 -7.59 21.01 11.27
C ARG A 213 -7.96 19.57 11.63
N PHE A 214 -9.25 19.25 11.62
CA PHE A 214 -9.75 17.92 11.95
C PHE A 214 -9.44 16.87 10.89
N ILE A 215 -9.15 17.29 9.64
CA ILE A 215 -8.84 16.37 8.56
C ILE A 215 -7.45 15.77 8.81
N PRO A 216 -7.31 14.44 8.90
CA PRO A 216 -6.01 13.80 9.01
C PRO A 216 -5.12 14.21 7.84
N THR A 217 -3.93 14.73 8.15
CA THR A 217 -2.97 15.17 7.14
C THR A 217 -1.69 14.37 7.32
N ILE A 218 -1.32 13.65 6.26
CA ILE A 218 -0.13 12.81 6.20
C ILE A 218 0.91 13.55 5.35
N LEU A 219 2.13 13.68 5.86
CA LEU A 219 3.25 14.25 5.13
C LEU A 219 4.17 13.11 4.64
N LEU A 220 4.47 13.07 3.35
CA LEU A 220 5.49 12.19 2.78
C LEU A 220 6.82 12.94 2.74
N SER A 221 7.87 12.47 3.40
CA SER A 221 9.20 13.08 3.37
C SER A 221 10.18 12.15 2.66
N SER A 222 10.99 12.68 1.74
CA SER A 222 12.04 11.89 1.09
C SER A 222 13.15 11.56 2.10
N ALA A 223 13.67 10.34 2.03
CA ALA A 223 14.86 9.93 2.77
C ALA A 223 16.01 10.91 2.49
N GLY A 224 16.64 11.40 3.55
CA GLY A 224 17.68 12.44 3.51
C GLY A 224 17.24 13.81 4.03
N ASN A 225 15.95 14.05 4.23
CA ASN A 225 15.44 15.29 4.84
C ASN A 225 14.89 15.04 6.25
N TYR A 226 15.80 14.73 7.19
CA TYR A 226 15.44 14.39 8.57
C TYR A 226 14.76 15.55 9.31
N ASP A 227 15.21 16.78 9.08
CA ASP A 227 14.63 17.98 9.71
C ASP A 227 13.18 18.19 9.28
N GLN A 228 12.84 17.93 8.01
CA GLN A 228 11.47 18.02 7.52
C GLN A 228 10.54 17.07 8.26
N ALA A 229 11.01 15.89 8.67
CA ALA A 229 10.16 14.95 9.39
C ALA A 229 9.78 15.48 10.78
N GLN A 230 10.75 16.01 11.51
CA GLN A 230 10.51 16.62 12.82
C GLN A 230 9.63 17.88 12.70
N GLN A 231 9.92 18.75 11.72
CA GLN A 231 9.12 19.93 11.45
C GLN A 231 7.68 19.58 11.04
N GLY A 232 7.49 18.47 10.31
CA GLY A 232 6.18 17.96 9.92
C GLY A 232 5.32 17.65 11.13
N TYR A 233 5.85 16.87 12.09
CA TYR A 233 5.14 16.59 13.34
C TYR A 233 4.93 17.85 14.19
N ALA A 234 5.95 18.70 14.32
CA ALA A 234 5.85 19.97 15.05
C ALA A 234 4.77 20.90 14.45
N SER A 235 4.53 20.82 13.15
CA SER A 235 3.48 21.57 12.44
C SER A 235 2.09 20.91 12.48
N GLY A 236 1.94 19.79 13.17
CA GLY A 236 0.65 19.11 13.39
C GLY A 236 0.28 18.04 12.37
N ALA A 237 1.24 17.50 11.60
CA ALA A 237 0.98 16.31 10.79
C ALA A 237 0.53 15.14 11.67
N ASN A 238 -0.50 14.41 11.24
CA ASN A 238 -0.97 13.22 11.95
C ASN A 238 -0.02 12.04 11.77
N SER A 239 0.68 12.00 10.64
CA SER A 239 1.71 11.03 10.35
C SER A 239 2.71 11.64 9.38
N VAL A 240 3.99 11.38 9.61
CA VAL A 240 5.05 11.67 8.65
C VAL A 240 5.67 10.36 8.22
N ILE A 241 5.72 10.15 6.91
CA ILE A 241 6.19 8.94 6.29
C ILE A 241 7.48 9.25 5.56
N VAL A 242 8.59 8.78 6.09
CA VAL A 242 9.87 8.85 5.39
C VAL A 242 9.89 7.75 4.35
N TYR A 243 10.03 8.13 3.08
CA TYR A 243 10.08 7.20 1.97
C TYR A 243 11.45 7.18 1.32
N PRO A 244 11.94 6.01 0.87
CA PRO A 244 13.19 5.92 0.15
C PRO A 244 13.07 6.50 -1.27
N THR A 245 14.19 6.93 -1.85
CA THR A 245 14.25 7.40 -3.24
C THR A 245 13.99 6.29 -4.27
N ASP A 246 14.08 5.03 -3.84
CA ASP A 246 13.71 3.85 -4.61
C ASP A 246 12.20 3.75 -4.81
N LEU A 247 11.75 3.76 -6.07
CA LEU A 247 10.34 3.74 -6.43
C LEU A 247 9.61 2.46 -5.98
N ALA A 248 10.26 1.29 -6.04
CA ALA A 248 9.63 0.03 -5.64
C ALA A 248 9.33 0.01 -4.13
N ARG A 249 10.26 0.50 -3.32
CA ARG A 249 10.03 0.68 -1.88
C ARG A 249 9.03 1.81 -1.61
N PHE A 250 9.01 2.87 -2.41
CA PHE A 250 7.97 3.90 -2.31
C PHE A 250 6.57 3.32 -2.52
N ILE A 251 6.38 2.44 -3.51
CA ILE A 251 5.12 1.70 -3.72
C ILE A 251 4.73 0.92 -2.47
N GLN A 252 5.67 0.15 -1.89
CA GLN A 252 5.39 -0.63 -0.67
C GLN A 252 5.00 0.26 0.51
N VAL A 253 5.62 1.44 0.62
CA VAL A 253 5.28 2.45 1.63
C VAL A 253 3.85 2.98 1.39
N LEU A 254 3.50 3.36 0.16
CA LEU A 254 2.16 3.83 -0.19
C LEU A 254 1.09 2.76 0.07
N GLU A 255 1.35 1.50 -0.28
CA GLU A 255 0.40 0.41 -0.04
C GLU A 255 0.10 0.21 1.45
N LYS A 256 1.14 0.23 2.29
CA LYS A 256 0.99 0.14 3.74
C LYS A 256 0.24 1.35 4.29
N LEU A 257 0.58 2.54 3.79
CA LEU A 257 -0.07 3.79 4.19
C LEU A 257 -1.56 3.78 3.87
N PHE A 258 -1.92 3.47 2.62
CA PHE A 258 -3.31 3.46 2.16
C PHE A 258 -4.11 2.34 2.82
N ARG A 259 -3.53 1.15 3.00
CA ARG A 259 -4.20 0.08 3.76
C ARG A 259 -4.57 0.55 5.17
N TYR A 260 -3.63 1.18 5.89
CA TYR A 260 -3.90 1.68 7.23
C TYR A 260 -4.96 2.79 7.21
N TRP A 261 -4.75 3.87 6.47
CA TRP A 261 -5.64 5.04 6.54
C TRP A 261 -7.00 4.84 5.91
N LEU A 262 -7.10 4.01 4.87
CA LEU A 262 -8.34 3.83 4.10
C LEU A 262 -9.17 2.65 4.60
N SER A 263 -8.59 1.74 5.39
CA SER A 263 -9.26 0.51 5.85
C SER A 263 -9.26 0.33 7.36
N VAL A 264 -8.23 0.81 8.07
CA VAL A 264 -8.08 0.61 9.54
C VAL A 264 -8.44 1.88 10.30
N ALA A 265 -7.89 3.02 9.89
CA ALA A 265 -8.13 4.28 10.58
C ALA A 265 -9.58 4.74 10.37
N SER A 266 -10.22 5.14 11.46
CA SER A 266 -11.50 5.84 11.40
C SER A 266 -11.25 7.30 11.04
N ALA A 267 -11.28 7.60 9.74
CA ALA A 267 -11.23 8.98 9.28
C ALA A 267 -12.49 9.73 9.76
N PRO A 268 -12.35 10.98 10.24
CA PRO A 268 -13.49 11.77 10.66
C PRO A 268 -14.42 12.02 9.47
N GLN A 269 -15.70 11.74 9.65
CA GLN A 269 -16.71 12.03 8.63
C GLN A 269 -16.96 13.53 8.64
N GLY A 270 -16.70 14.20 7.51
CA GLY A 270 -17.15 15.57 7.31
C GLY A 270 -18.67 15.59 7.36
N GLY A 271 -19.22 16.15 8.44
CA GLY A 271 -20.67 16.27 8.66
C GLY A 271 -21.30 15.09 9.41
N ASN A 272 -21.27 15.16 10.75
CA ASN A 272 -22.31 14.70 11.71
C ASN A 272 -21.81 14.58 13.17
N GLY A 273 -20.58 15.00 13.46
CA GLY A 273 -20.03 15.02 14.81
C GLY A 273 -20.03 16.40 15.47
N ARG A 274 -21.14 17.15 15.46
CA ARG A 274 -21.33 18.18 16.49
C ARG A 274 -21.66 17.44 17.79
N VAL A 275 -20.63 17.09 18.55
CA VAL A 275 -20.82 16.81 19.98
C VAL A 275 -21.15 18.17 20.59
N ALA A 276 -22.39 18.34 21.04
CA ALA A 276 -22.79 19.51 21.80
C ALA A 276 -21.84 19.65 23.02
N PRO A 277 -21.36 20.85 23.35
CA PRO A 277 -20.60 21.04 24.57
C PRO A 277 -21.53 20.73 25.76
N VAL A 278 -21.03 19.92 26.69
CA VAL A 278 -21.55 19.84 28.06
C VAL A 278 -21.05 21.05 28.82
#